data_AF-A0A2V9FA81-F1
#
_entry.id   AF-A0A2V9FA81-F1
#
_cell.length_a   1.000
_cell.length_b   1.000
_cell.length_c   1.000
_cell.angle_alpha   90.00
_cell.angle_beta   90.00
_cell.angle_gamma   90.00
#
_symmetry.space_group_name_H-M   'P 1'
#
loop_
_entity.id
_entity.type
_entity.pdbx_description
1 polymer ?
#
loop_
_entity_poly.entity_id
_entity_poly.type
_entity_poly.pdbx_seq_one_letter_code
_entity_poly.pdbx_strand_id
1 'polypeptide(L)'
;MSARKSPKKNTANTISSGKIAAPSQTGSSPGGEFERAGQAADFIFSQTSVRPRIALVLGSGLGAFADEFASATKIPYAKIPRFPQSTAIGHSGQLVIGKVGAIPVVGMQGRVHLYEGYSSKEVAF
;
A
#
# COMPACT_ATOMS: atom_id res chain seq x y z
N MET A 1 65.56 8.83 -35.74
CA MET A 1 64.70 9.61 -36.67
C MET A 1 63.28 9.07 -36.58
N SER A 2 62.29 9.96 -36.65
CA SER A 2 60.84 9.72 -36.81
C SER A 2 59.94 10.07 -35.60
N ALA A 3 59.31 11.23 -35.77
CA ALA A 3 57.92 11.58 -35.48
C ALA A 3 57.48 11.86 -34.03
N ARG A 4 57.63 13.15 -33.69
CA ARG A 4 56.76 13.96 -32.82
C ARG A 4 55.28 13.80 -33.25
N LYS A 5 54.37 13.50 -32.32
CA LYS A 5 52.92 13.70 -32.49
C LYS A 5 52.37 14.55 -31.34
N SER A 6 51.80 15.70 -31.72
CA SER A 6 51.06 16.64 -30.89
C SER A 6 49.71 16.06 -30.39
N PRO A 7 49.11 16.65 -29.35
CA PRO A 7 47.98 16.06 -28.61
C PRO A 7 46.62 16.30 -29.29
N LYS A 8 45.68 15.35 -29.14
CA LYS A 8 44.28 15.52 -29.52
C LYS A 8 43.42 15.98 -28.33
N LYS A 9 42.42 16.79 -28.68
CA LYS A 9 41.63 17.74 -27.88
C LYS A 9 40.60 17.10 -26.92
N ASN A 10 40.35 17.84 -25.84
CA ASN A 10 39.10 18.11 -25.10
C ASN A 10 37.83 17.32 -25.43
N THR A 11 37.16 16.85 -24.38
CA THR A 11 35.79 17.27 -24.03
C THR A 11 35.55 17.11 -22.53
N ALA A 12 35.17 18.21 -21.88
CA ALA A 12 34.61 18.26 -20.54
C ALA A 12 33.14 17.84 -20.56
N ASN A 13 32.68 17.20 -19.49
CA ASN A 13 31.37 17.38 -18.82
C ASN A 13 31.24 16.29 -17.75
N THR A 14 31.56 16.60 -16.50
CA THR A 14 30.68 17.23 -15.49
C THR A 14 29.49 16.34 -15.13
N ILE A 15 29.54 15.92 -13.87
CA ILE A 15 28.59 15.13 -13.10
C ILE A 15 27.16 15.69 -13.25
N SER A 16 26.23 14.85 -13.72
CA SER A 16 24.79 15.12 -13.60
C SER A 16 24.25 14.26 -12.46
N SER A 17 24.23 14.84 -11.27
CA SER A 17 23.38 14.40 -10.17
C SER A 17 21.93 14.73 -10.54
N GLY A 18 21.28 13.79 -11.25
CA GLY A 18 19.86 13.80 -11.52
C GLY A 18 19.07 13.76 -10.21
N LYS A 19 18.67 14.93 -9.74
CA LYS A 19 17.75 15.14 -8.63
C LYS A 19 16.38 14.58 -9.07
N ILE A 20 16.03 13.36 -8.66
CA ILE A 20 14.66 12.87 -8.84
C ILE A 20 13.76 13.73 -7.97
N ALA A 21 13.02 14.63 -8.63
CA ALA A 21 12.00 15.43 -7.98
C ALA A 21 10.87 14.50 -7.54
N ALA A 22 10.56 14.53 -6.24
CA ALA A 22 9.35 13.92 -5.71
C ALA A 22 8.12 14.55 -6.37
N PRO A 23 7.06 13.79 -6.69
CA PRO A 23 5.86 14.34 -7.29
C PRO A 23 5.25 15.40 -6.35
N SER A 24 5.06 16.58 -6.92
CA SER A 24 4.46 17.76 -6.32
C SER A 24 3.02 17.48 -5.86
N GLN A 25 2.78 17.69 -4.57
CA GLN A 25 1.47 17.82 -3.96
C GLN A 25 0.68 18.94 -4.65
N THR A 26 -0.24 18.61 -5.55
CA THR A 26 -1.24 19.56 -6.08
C THR A 26 -2.58 18.85 -6.24
N GLY A 27 -3.56 19.21 -5.40
CA GLY A 27 -4.97 18.84 -5.59
C GLY A 27 -5.72 18.38 -4.33
N SER A 28 -6.10 19.30 -3.45
CA SER A 28 -7.21 19.17 -2.49
C SER A 28 -8.46 19.80 -3.13
N SER A 29 -9.66 19.21 -3.30
CA SER A 29 -10.30 17.92 -2.99
C SER A 29 -11.54 17.79 -3.92
N PRO A 30 -12.25 16.66 -3.96
CA PRO A 30 -13.60 16.68 -3.37
C PRO A 30 -13.70 15.59 -2.32
N GLY A 31 -13.68 16.05 -1.06
CA GLY A 31 -13.74 15.29 0.17
C GLY A 31 -12.42 15.20 0.94
N GLY A 32 -12.47 15.46 2.25
CA GLY A 32 -11.33 15.31 3.16
C GLY A 32 -10.93 13.83 3.37
N GLU A 33 -9.85 13.56 4.11
CA GLU A 33 -9.47 12.17 4.46
C GLU A 33 -10.61 11.42 5.17
N PHE A 34 -11.34 12.12 6.02
CA PHE A 34 -12.50 11.57 6.71
C PHE A 34 -13.59 11.07 5.74
N GLU A 35 -13.88 11.83 4.68
CA GLU A 35 -14.86 11.41 3.67
C GLU A 35 -14.36 10.22 2.86
N ARG A 36 -13.07 10.18 2.53
CA ARG A 36 -12.46 9.02 1.86
C ARG A 36 -12.54 7.76 2.71
N ALA A 37 -12.18 7.86 3.98
CA ALA A 37 -12.28 6.75 4.93
C ALA A 37 -13.75 6.31 5.10
N GLY A 38 -14.68 7.27 5.14
CA GLY A 38 -16.12 7.00 5.17
C GLY A 38 -16.59 6.18 3.96
N GLN A 39 -16.23 6.57 2.75
CA GLN A 39 -16.58 5.83 1.52
C GLN A 39 -16.02 4.40 1.51
N ALA A 40 -14.79 4.21 1.97
CA ALA A 40 -14.19 2.88 2.10
C ALA A 40 -14.93 2.04 3.16
N ALA A 41 -15.25 2.62 4.32
CA ALA A 41 -15.98 1.97 5.38
C ALA A 41 -17.40 1.57 4.95
N ASP A 42 -18.13 2.45 4.28
CA ASP A 42 -19.47 2.19 3.74
C ASP A 42 -19.45 1.04 2.73
N PHE A 43 -18.47 1.06 1.81
CA PHE A 43 -18.26 -0.05 0.90
C PHE A 43 -18.01 -1.36 1.65
N ILE A 44 -17.10 -1.38 2.63
CA ILE A 44 -16.80 -2.58 3.42
C ILE A 44 -18.05 -3.10 4.15
N PHE A 45 -18.81 -2.22 4.80
CA PHE A 45 -20.03 -2.60 5.53
C PHE A 45 -21.17 -3.05 4.62
N SER A 46 -21.17 -2.67 3.34
CA SER A 46 -22.12 -3.19 2.35
C SER A 46 -21.85 -4.66 1.99
N GLN A 47 -20.62 -5.15 2.18
CA GLN A 47 -20.24 -6.52 1.80
C GLN A 47 -20.59 -7.56 2.86
N THR A 48 -20.92 -7.16 4.08
CA THR A 48 -21.15 -8.08 5.19
C THR A 48 -22.06 -7.49 6.27
N SER A 49 -22.83 -8.33 6.95
CA SER A 49 -23.61 -7.93 8.13
C SER A 49 -22.79 -7.97 9.43
N VAL A 50 -21.59 -8.56 9.41
CA VAL A 50 -20.71 -8.62 10.59
C VAL A 50 -20.19 -7.23 10.93
N ARG A 51 -20.22 -6.87 12.21
CA ARG A 51 -19.71 -5.59 12.73
C ARG A 51 -18.50 -5.85 13.62
N PRO A 52 -17.28 -5.85 13.04
CA PRO A 52 -16.06 -6.17 13.77
C PRO A 52 -15.80 -5.15 14.87
N ARG A 53 -15.34 -5.62 16.04
CA ARG A 53 -14.94 -4.79 17.18
C ARG A 53 -13.43 -4.71 17.37
N ILE A 54 -12.70 -5.62 16.74
CA ILE A 54 -11.25 -5.75 16.81
C ILE A 54 -10.71 -5.83 15.39
N ALA A 55 -9.69 -5.04 15.09
CA ALA A 55 -8.95 -5.07 13.84
C ALA A 55 -7.54 -5.62 14.07
N LEU A 56 -7.07 -6.46 13.15
CA LEU A 56 -5.77 -7.10 13.20
C LEU A 56 -5.00 -6.78 11.91
N VAL A 57 -3.77 -6.29 12.04
CA VAL A 57 -2.86 -6.11 10.90
C VAL A 57 -1.92 -7.31 10.83
N LEU A 58 -2.11 -8.17 9.84
CA LEU A 58 -1.38 -9.44 9.77
C LEU A 58 -0.08 -9.28 8.99
N GLY A 59 1.00 -9.53 9.73
CA GLY A 59 2.39 -9.59 9.30
C GLY A 59 2.66 -10.55 8.14
N SER A 60 3.86 -10.45 7.58
CA SER A 60 4.40 -11.51 6.72
C SER A 60 4.46 -12.82 7.53
N GLY A 61 3.94 -13.91 6.97
CA GLY A 61 3.83 -15.21 7.66
C GLY A 61 2.65 -15.35 8.64
N LEU A 62 1.91 -14.27 8.94
CA LEU A 62 0.75 -14.31 9.85
C LEU A 62 -0.59 -14.37 9.12
N GLY A 63 -0.58 -14.38 7.77
CA GLY A 63 -1.79 -14.34 6.97
C GLY A 63 -2.74 -15.52 7.20
N ALA A 64 -2.21 -16.71 7.50
CA ALA A 64 -3.01 -17.92 7.72
C ALA A 64 -4.03 -17.78 8.88
N PHE A 65 -3.75 -16.90 9.86
CA PHE A 65 -4.68 -16.67 10.97
C PHE A 65 -6.05 -16.16 10.51
N ALA A 66 -6.10 -15.35 9.44
CA ALA A 66 -7.37 -14.88 8.88
C ALA A 66 -8.18 -15.99 8.21
N ASP A 67 -7.55 -17.10 7.81
CA ASP A 67 -8.25 -18.23 7.20
C ASP A 67 -9.04 -19.05 8.23
N GLU A 68 -8.74 -18.89 9.53
CA GLU A 68 -9.45 -19.54 10.63
C GLU A 68 -10.73 -18.80 11.06
N PHE A 69 -11.00 -17.62 10.49
CA PHE A 69 -12.17 -16.84 10.89
C PHE A 69 -13.46 -17.54 10.46
N ALA A 70 -14.36 -17.75 11.41
CA ALA A 70 -15.65 -18.36 11.13
C ALA A 70 -16.57 -17.40 10.36
N SER A 71 -17.33 -17.94 9.39
CA SER A 71 -18.29 -17.20 8.55
C SER A 71 -17.68 -15.96 7.88
N ALA A 72 -16.44 -16.07 7.40
CA ALA A 72 -15.68 -14.91 6.95
C ALA A 72 -16.12 -14.39 5.57
N THR A 73 -16.21 -13.07 5.44
CA THR A 73 -16.27 -12.33 4.19
C THR A 73 -14.85 -11.87 3.83
N LYS A 74 -14.36 -12.26 2.65
CA LYS A 74 -13.03 -11.85 2.14
C LYS A 74 -13.21 -10.77 1.06
N ILE A 75 -12.60 -9.60 1.27
CA ILE A 75 -12.73 -8.43 0.41
C ILE A 75 -11.32 -8.04 -0.09
N PRO A 76 -10.99 -8.25 -1.38
CA PRO A 76 -9.71 -7.81 -1.92
C PRO A 76 -9.53 -6.29 -1.78
N TYR A 77 -8.34 -5.84 -1.39
CA TYR A 77 -8.04 -4.40 -1.27
C TYR A 77 -8.30 -3.63 -2.55
N ALA A 78 -8.04 -4.25 -3.71
CA ALA A 78 -8.31 -3.66 -5.02
C ALA A 78 -9.79 -3.31 -5.28
N LYS A 79 -10.73 -3.87 -4.51
CA LYS A 79 -12.16 -3.52 -4.61
C LYS A 79 -12.57 -2.43 -3.63
N ILE A 80 -11.79 -2.18 -2.59
CA ILE A 80 -12.11 -1.20 -1.56
C ILE A 80 -11.69 0.19 -2.11
N PRO A 81 -12.61 1.17 -2.15
CA PRO A 81 -12.28 2.51 -2.62
C PRO A 81 -11.05 3.07 -1.88
N ARG A 82 -10.08 3.59 -2.64
CA ARG A 82 -8.88 4.28 -2.13
C ARG A 82 -7.89 3.43 -1.33
N PHE A 83 -8.17 2.16 -1.09
CA PHE A 83 -7.26 1.25 -0.38
C PHE A 83 -5.99 1.00 -1.20
N PRO A 84 -4.82 0.96 -0.55
CA PRO A 84 -3.56 0.69 -1.23
C PRO A 84 -3.48 -0.80 -1.64
N GLN A 85 -2.82 -1.08 -2.76
CA GLN A 85 -2.68 -2.45 -3.26
C GLN A 85 -1.40 -3.09 -2.72
N SER A 86 -1.53 -4.21 -2.01
CA SER A 86 -0.36 -4.95 -1.53
C SER A 86 0.38 -5.59 -2.70
N THR A 87 1.66 -5.25 -2.88
CA THR A 87 2.52 -5.82 -3.93
C THR A 87 3.56 -6.81 -3.39
N ALA A 88 3.76 -6.86 -2.08
CA ALA A 88 4.70 -7.76 -1.43
C ALA A 88 4.33 -9.26 -1.58
N ILE A 89 5.35 -10.09 -1.83
CA ILE A 89 5.23 -11.55 -1.91
C ILE A 89 4.70 -12.10 -0.58
N GLY A 90 3.70 -12.98 -0.64
CA GLY A 90 3.09 -13.60 0.54
C GLY A 90 2.02 -12.75 1.24
N HIS A 91 1.68 -11.59 0.69
CA HIS A 91 0.52 -10.82 1.13
C HIS A 91 -0.65 -11.06 0.16
N SER A 92 -1.73 -11.67 0.65
CA SER A 92 -2.94 -11.89 -0.16
C SER A 92 -3.63 -10.58 -0.55
N GLY A 93 -3.43 -9.51 0.22
CA GLY A 93 -3.95 -8.19 -0.10
C GLY A 93 -5.48 -8.13 0.02
N GLN A 94 -6.02 -8.64 1.14
CA GLN A 94 -7.45 -8.68 1.38
C GLN A 94 -7.82 -8.42 2.83
N LEU A 95 -8.99 -7.82 3.01
CA LEU A 95 -9.64 -7.61 4.29
C LEU A 95 -10.56 -8.80 4.57
N VAL A 96 -10.40 -9.46 5.71
CA VAL A 96 -11.16 -10.65 6.09
C VAL A 96 -11.98 -10.33 7.33
N ILE A 97 -13.30 -10.31 7.20
CA ILE A 97 -14.23 -9.98 8.29
C ILE A 97 -14.98 -11.25 8.69
N GLY A 98 -14.88 -11.66 9.95
CA GLY A 98 -15.53 -12.87 10.44
C GLY A 98 -15.58 -12.90 11.95
N LYS A 99 -15.48 -14.09 12.55
CA LYS A 99 -15.48 -14.27 13.99
C LYS A 99 -14.35 -15.17 14.46
N VAL A 100 -13.76 -14.84 15.61
CA VAL A 100 -12.92 -15.74 16.42
C VAL A 100 -13.70 -16.05 17.69
N GLY A 101 -14.17 -17.28 17.82
CA GLY A 101 -15.22 -17.62 18.79
C GLY A 101 -16.47 -16.76 18.57
N ALA A 102 -16.95 -16.10 19.63
CA ALA A 102 -18.09 -15.17 19.55
C ALA A 102 -17.71 -13.73 19.15
N ILE A 103 -16.42 -13.43 19.04
CA ILE A 103 -15.92 -12.05 18.87
C ILE A 103 -15.86 -11.72 17.38
N PRO A 104 -16.58 -10.68 16.91
CA PRO A 104 -16.48 -10.24 15.52
C PRO A 104 -15.17 -9.47 15.31
N VAL A 105 -14.39 -9.90 14.31
CA VAL A 105 -13.05 -9.39 14.01
C VAL A 105 -12.90 -9.05 12.54
N VAL A 106 -11.97 -8.15 12.25
CA VAL A 106 -11.46 -7.90 10.90
C VAL A 106 -9.95 -8.08 10.87
N GLY A 107 -9.45 -8.78 9.85
CA GLY A 107 -8.03 -9.02 9.62
C GLY A 107 -7.60 -8.42 8.29
N MET A 108 -6.57 -7.58 8.31
CA MET A 108 -5.83 -7.14 7.14
C MET A 108 -4.80 -8.21 6.79
N GLN A 109 -5.12 -9.09 5.82
CA GLN A 109 -4.26 -10.20 5.41
C GLN A 109 -3.18 -9.70 4.45
N GLY A 110 -2.15 -9.10 5.03
CA GLY A 110 -1.11 -8.34 4.34
C GLY A 110 -1.30 -6.84 4.50
N ARG A 111 -0.23 -6.09 4.32
CA ARG A 111 -0.17 -4.62 4.40
C ARG A 111 0.79 -4.07 3.35
N VAL A 112 0.67 -2.79 3.08
CA VAL A 112 1.66 -2.05 2.29
C VAL A 112 2.72 -1.42 3.19
N HIS A 113 3.87 -1.12 2.62
CA HIS A 113 5.00 -0.54 3.33
C HIS A 113 5.53 0.70 2.62
N LEU A 114 6.19 1.57 3.39
CA LEU A 114 6.86 2.77 2.84
C LEU A 114 7.92 2.41 1.78
N TYR A 115 8.63 1.29 1.95
CA TYR A 115 9.66 0.85 0.99
C TYR A 115 9.08 0.37 -0.34
N GLU A 116 7.77 0.12 -0.43
CA GLU A 116 7.07 -0.18 -1.68
C GLU A 116 6.72 1.09 -2.47
N GLY A 117 7.05 2.28 -1.95
CA GLY A 117 6.81 3.58 -2.60
C GLY A 117 5.56 4.31 -2.11
N TYR A 118 4.83 3.75 -1.14
CA TYR A 118 3.67 4.40 -0.53
C TYR A 118 4.08 5.50 0.46
N SER A 119 3.30 6.57 0.51
CA SER A 119 3.41 7.59 1.55
C SER A 119 2.93 7.07 2.91
N SER A 120 3.32 7.74 3.99
CA SER A 120 2.84 7.40 5.34
C SER A 120 1.33 7.49 5.48
N LYS A 121 0.69 8.37 4.71
CA LYS A 121 -0.78 8.48 4.65
C LYS A 121 -1.41 7.27 3.98
N GLU A 122 -0.87 6.82 2.86
CA GLU A 122 -1.38 5.63 2.16
C GLU A 122 -1.17 4.35 2.97
N VAL A 123 -0.05 4.24 3.69
CA VAL A 123 0.21 3.10 4.59
C VAL A 123 -0.77 3.05 5.77
N ALA A 124 -1.24 4.21 6.25
CA ALA A 124 -2.12 4.34 7.41
C ALA A 124 -3.61 4.53 7.05
N PHE A 125 -3.96 4.52 5.77
CA PHE A 125 -5.33 4.66 5.28
C PHE A 125 -6.17 3.41 5.59
#